data_AF-A0A177HTS0-F1
#
_entry.id   AF-A0A177HTS0-F1
#
_cell.length_a   1.000
_cell.length_b   1.000
_cell.length_c   1.000
_cell.angle_alpha   90.00
_cell.angle_beta   90.00
_cell.angle_gamma   90.00
#
_symmetry.space_group_name_H-M   'P 1'
#
loop_
_entity.id
_entity.type
_entity.pdbx_description
1 polymer ?
#
loop_
_entity_poly.entity_id
_entity_poly.type
_entity_poly.pdbx_seq_one_letter_code
_entity_poly.pdbx_strand_id
1 'polypeptide(L)'
;MWAVVRSLHGTDMRSIFLPKFLLAAALGGVVLAGFGAQKATANQASMVSTVAASDDDAEARFLEMADLISQSCAPDVSSGVDDVASASVADTTAAEPTPDSTLPVLVGPVPLTATEECAAQRHQLRISRALSGTDTATYGEIRDKLTSLNYPAARIHRMPDFSGEPVARLDLRVGAEHLALEVTDIDNGVMVEAFGAPEGVSVTEVRLEPHLDEPTS
;
A
#
# COMPACT_ATOMS: atom_id res chain seq x y z
N MET A 1 19.48 42.93 -36.97
CA MET A 1 20.59 43.28 -36.07
C MET A 1 21.00 42.04 -35.31
N TRP A 2 22.31 41.83 -35.17
CA TRP A 2 23.12 40.72 -34.63
C TRP A 2 22.56 39.98 -33.38
N ALA A 3 22.94 38.74 -33.01
CA ALA A 3 23.92 37.77 -33.52
C ALA A 3 23.62 36.35 -32.96
N VAL A 4 24.16 35.37 -33.68
CA VAL A 4 24.34 33.95 -33.36
C VAL A 4 25.29 33.74 -32.18
N VAL A 5 24.97 32.82 -31.26
CA VAL A 5 25.96 31.95 -30.61
C VAL A 5 25.40 30.52 -30.55
N ARG A 6 26.01 29.64 -31.35
CA ARG A 6 25.99 28.18 -31.18
C ARG A 6 26.83 27.82 -29.95
N SER A 7 26.39 26.85 -29.17
CA SER A 7 27.30 25.99 -28.42
C SER A 7 26.88 24.54 -28.59
N LEU A 8 27.65 23.84 -29.43
CA LEU A 8 27.71 22.39 -29.54
C LEU A 8 28.89 21.94 -28.67
N HIS A 9 28.65 21.07 -27.70
CA HIS A 9 29.67 20.15 -27.22
C HIS A 9 29.01 18.80 -26.99
N GLY A 10 29.25 17.90 -27.95
CA GLY A 10 29.23 16.47 -27.70
C GLY A 10 30.62 16.02 -27.24
N THR A 11 30.62 14.99 -26.39
CA THR A 11 31.67 14.02 -25.98
C THR A 11 31.17 13.46 -24.64
N ASP A 12 31.25 12.19 -24.28
CA ASP A 12 31.91 11.04 -24.87
C ASP A 12 31.26 9.77 -24.27
N MET A 13 31.23 8.68 -25.04
CA MET A 13 30.88 7.35 -24.55
C MET A 13 31.98 6.85 -23.61
N ARG A 14 31.64 6.46 -22.38
CA ARG A 14 32.46 5.52 -21.61
C ARG A 14 31.61 4.39 -21.06
N SER A 15 31.46 3.39 -21.92
CA SER A 15 31.23 2.00 -21.55
C SER A 15 32.35 1.55 -20.60
N ILE A 16 32.00 1.16 -19.37
CA ILE A 16 32.94 0.51 -18.45
C ILE A 16 32.46 -0.91 -18.25
N PHE A 17 33.23 -1.80 -18.88
CA PHE A 17 33.18 -3.25 -18.82
C PHE A 17 33.26 -3.80 -17.39
N LEU A 18 32.53 -4.90 -17.16
CA LEU A 18 32.65 -5.78 -15.99
C LEU A 18 34.10 -6.26 -15.78
N PRO A 19 34.51 -6.47 -14.51
CA PRO A 19 35.40 -7.57 -14.17
C PRO A 19 34.62 -8.73 -13.54
N LYS A 20 34.69 -9.89 -14.22
CA LYS A 20 34.47 -11.23 -13.67
C LYS A 20 35.17 -11.36 -12.31
N PHE A 21 34.43 -11.64 -11.24
CA PHE A 21 35.03 -12.25 -10.05
C PHE A 21 35.28 -13.74 -10.35
N LEU A 22 36.55 -14.04 -10.61
CA LEU A 22 37.05 -15.39 -10.83
C LEU A 22 37.02 -16.17 -9.51
N LEU A 23 36.49 -17.39 -9.60
CA LEU A 23 36.58 -18.48 -8.62
C LEU A 23 38.02 -18.69 -8.14
N ALA A 24 38.25 -18.58 -6.83
CA ALA A 24 39.42 -19.14 -6.17
C ALA A 24 39.00 -20.38 -5.36
N ALA A 25 39.17 -21.55 -5.97
CA ALA A 25 39.14 -22.82 -5.25
C ALA A 25 40.46 -22.98 -4.49
N ALA A 26 40.42 -22.86 -3.16
CA ALA A 26 41.54 -23.23 -2.30
C ALA A 26 41.27 -24.61 -1.71
N LEU A 27 41.83 -25.64 -2.35
CA LEU A 27 42.01 -26.98 -1.80
C LEU A 27 43.09 -26.92 -0.72
N GLY A 28 42.69 -27.03 0.54
CA GLY A 28 43.58 -27.15 1.68
C GLY A 28 43.09 -28.26 2.60
N GLY A 29 43.49 -29.50 2.29
CA GLY A 29 43.27 -30.64 3.18
C GLY A 29 44.32 -30.67 4.28
N VAL A 30 43.87 -30.69 5.54
CA VAL A 30 44.61 -31.29 6.67
C VAL A 30 43.61 -32.07 7.50
N VAL A 31 43.81 -33.39 7.56
CA VAL A 31 43.16 -34.29 8.52
C VAL A 31 44.07 -34.38 9.74
N LEU A 32 43.54 -34.07 10.92
CA LEU A 32 44.12 -34.54 12.18
C LEU A 32 42.98 -34.87 13.14
N ALA A 33 42.93 -36.15 13.48
CA ALA A 33 41.99 -36.78 14.39
C ALA A 33 42.12 -36.22 15.81
N GLY A 34 40.99 -35.96 16.45
CA GLY A 34 40.90 -35.67 17.88
C GLY A 34 39.55 -36.15 18.40
N PHE A 35 39.51 -37.35 18.98
CA PHE A 35 38.44 -37.76 19.89
C PHE A 35 38.60 -36.98 21.19
N GLY A 36 37.61 -36.17 21.57
CA GLY A 36 37.65 -35.44 22.84
C GLY A 36 36.31 -34.80 23.16
N ALA A 37 35.77 -35.17 24.33
CA ALA A 37 34.46 -34.85 24.86
C ALA A 37 34.02 -33.36 24.78
N GLN A 38 32.71 -33.20 24.63
CA GLN A 38 31.96 -31.95 24.70
C GLN A 38 32.13 -31.30 26.08
N LYS A 39 32.47 -30.00 26.12
CA LYS A 39 32.00 -29.10 27.17
C LYS A 39 31.86 -27.70 26.58
N ALA A 40 30.61 -27.32 26.31
CA ALA A 40 30.22 -26.07 25.69
C ALA A 40 30.56 -24.88 26.59
N THR A 41 31.48 -24.02 26.13
CA THR A 41 31.51 -22.62 26.51
C THR A 41 30.88 -21.87 25.35
N ALA A 42 29.61 -21.50 25.49
CA ALA A 42 28.89 -20.76 24.47
C ALA A 42 29.49 -19.37 24.32
N ASN A 43 30.36 -19.20 23.32
CA ASN A 43 30.69 -17.89 22.78
C ASN A 43 29.47 -17.46 21.96
N GLN A 44 28.69 -16.49 22.45
CA GLN A 44 27.55 -15.94 21.75
C GLN A 44 28.04 -15.21 20.50
N ALA A 45 28.13 -15.92 19.38
CA ALA A 45 27.93 -15.31 18.08
C ALA A 45 26.42 -15.01 18.00
N SER A 46 26.07 -13.73 18.17
CA SER A 46 24.74 -13.22 17.89
C SER A 46 24.47 -13.41 16.40
N MET A 47 23.90 -14.56 16.05
CA MET A 47 23.26 -14.76 14.76
C MET A 47 21.93 -14.01 14.88
N VAL A 48 21.89 -12.78 14.37
CA VAL A 48 20.61 -12.13 14.06
C VAL A 48 19.97 -13.00 13.00
N SER A 49 19.13 -13.92 13.46
CA SER A 49 18.23 -14.66 12.61
C SER A 49 17.21 -13.64 12.13
N THR A 50 17.41 -13.10 10.93
CA THR A 50 16.36 -12.36 10.22
C THR A 50 15.29 -13.40 9.87
N VAL A 51 14.43 -13.71 10.83
CA VAL A 51 13.23 -14.49 10.59
C VAL A 51 12.39 -13.60 9.69
N ALA A 52 12.23 -13.99 8.43
CA ALA A 52 11.23 -13.37 7.57
C ALA A 52 9.90 -13.45 8.33
N ALA A 53 9.30 -12.30 8.61
CA ALA A 53 8.00 -12.25 9.27
C ALA A 53 7.04 -13.12 8.45
N SER A 54 6.33 -14.02 9.12
CA SER A 54 5.27 -14.78 8.46
C SER A 54 4.13 -13.82 8.08
N ASP A 55 3.30 -14.24 7.12
CA ASP A 55 2.11 -13.48 6.74
C ASP A 55 1.18 -13.28 7.95
N ASP A 56 1.09 -14.27 8.85
CA ASP A 56 0.33 -14.17 10.10
C ASP A 56 0.87 -13.07 11.03
N ASP A 57 2.19 -12.93 11.13
CA ASP A 57 2.81 -11.87 11.93
C ASP A 57 2.57 -10.48 11.31
N ALA A 58 2.52 -10.38 9.97
CA ALA A 58 2.22 -9.13 9.26
C ALA A 58 0.76 -8.71 9.46
N GLU A 59 -0.17 -9.66 9.35
CA GLU A 59 -1.59 -9.44 9.65
C GLU A 59 -1.77 -9.01 11.12
N ALA A 60 -1.13 -9.68 12.09
CA ALA A 60 -1.25 -9.29 13.51
C ALA A 60 -0.81 -7.83 13.78
N ARG A 61 0.31 -7.39 13.19
CA ARG A 61 0.79 -5.99 13.30
C ARG A 61 -0.18 -5.01 12.62
N PHE A 62 -0.76 -5.41 11.51
CA PHE A 62 -1.77 -4.62 10.82
C PHE A 62 -3.03 -4.45 11.67
N LEU A 63 -3.52 -5.53 12.29
CA LEU A 63 -4.68 -5.48 13.19
C LEU A 63 -4.44 -4.55 14.38
N GLU A 64 -3.26 -4.62 15.01
CA GLU A 64 -2.90 -3.73 16.12
C GLU A 64 -2.90 -2.26 15.68
N MET A 65 -2.30 -1.95 14.52
CA MET A 65 -2.33 -0.60 13.96
C MET A 65 -3.76 -0.14 13.63
N ALA A 66 -4.56 -1.00 12.99
CA ALA A 66 -5.92 -0.68 12.60
C ALA A 66 -6.79 -0.41 13.84
N ASP A 67 -6.68 -1.24 14.88
CA ASP A 67 -7.37 -1.05 16.16
C ASP A 67 -7.00 0.27 16.83
N LEU A 68 -5.72 0.65 16.88
CA LEU A 68 -5.29 1.95 17.40
C LEU A 68 -5.89 3.13 16.62
N ILE A 69 -6.04 3.00 15.30
CA ILE A 69 -6.69 4.01 14.46
C ILE A 69 -8.19 4.05 14.74
N SER A 70 -8.87 2.90 14.79
CA SER A 70 -10.30 2.83 15.08
C SER A 70 -10.65 3.39 16.46
N GLN A 71 -9.86 3.07 17.50
CA GLN A 71 -10.04 3.62 18.85
C GLN A 71 -9.94 5.14 18.88
N SER A 72 -9.04 5.70 18.09
CA SER A 72 -8.86 7.15 18.01
C SER A 72 -9.96 7.87 17.22
N CYS A 73 -10.80 7.11 16.52
CA CYS A 73 -11.96 7.58 15.75
C CYS A 73 -13.28 7.19 16.43
N ALA A 74 -13.23 6.56 17.60
CA ALA A 74 -14.41 6.28 18.38
C ALA A 74 -15.02 7.62 18.88
N PRO A 75 -16.34 7.79 18.81
CA PRO A 75 -16.97 8.99 19.35
C PRO A 75 -16.75 9.06 20.87
N ASP A 76 -16.42 10.24 21.39
CA ASP A 76 -16.34 10.49 22.83
C ASP A 76 -17.74 10.31 23.46
N VAL A 77 -18.00 9.17 24.10
CA VAL A 77 -19.27 8.91 24.83
C VAL A 77 -19.38 9.67 26.15
N SER A 78 -18.76 10.84 26.26
CA SER A 78 -18.87 11.73 27.41
C SER A 78 -19.16 13.17 26.99
N SER A 79 -20.33 13.38 26.39
CA SER A 79 -21.08 14.65 26.47
C SER A 79 -22.55 14.35 26.24
N GLY A 80 -23.37 14.67 27.24
CA GLY A 80 -24.80 14.35 27.27
C GLY A 80 -25.65 15.26 26.37
N VAL A 81 -26.85 14.72 26.10
CA VAL A 81 -28.14 15.37 25.78
C VAL A 81 -28.14 16.52 24.77
N ASP A 82 -28.64 16.27 23.56
CA ASP A 82 -30.01 16.63 23.13
C ASP A 82 -30.19 16.32 21.63
N ASP A 83 -31.45 16.01 21.28
CA ASP A 83 -32.00 15.63 19.98
C ASP A 83 -31.49 16.38 18.73
N VAL A 84 -31.53 15.72 17.56
CA VAL A 84 -32.61 15.91 16.55
C VAL A 84 -32.30 15.13 15.25
N ALA A 85 -33.33 14.37 14.83
CA ALA A 85 -33.68 13.91 13.48
C ALA A 85 -32.85 12.82 12.79
N SER A 86 -33.26 11.56 13.02
CA SER A 86 -33.37 10.60 11.92
C SER A 86 -34.41 11.09 10.92
N ALA A 87 -33.95 11.62 9.78
CA ALA A 87 -34.78 11.75 8.60
C ALA A 87 -34.82 10.41 7.88
N SER A 88 -35.99 9.77 7.93
CA SER A 88 -36.41 8.71 7.03
C SER A 88 -36.33 9.16 5.58
N VAL A 89 -35.75 8.34 4.70
CA VAL A 89 -36.00 8.44 3.25
C VAL A 89 -36.45 7.09 2.72
N ALA A 90 -37.74 7.10 2.36
CA ALA A 90 -38.44 6.40 1.30
C ALA A 90 -37.90 5.05 0.81
N ASP A 91 -38.76 4.05 1.01
CA ASP A 91 -39.05 2.97 0.09
C ASP A 91 -38.81 3.37 -1.37
N THR A 92 -37.81 2.76 -1.98
CA THR A 92 -37.68 2.72 -3.44
C THR A 92 -37.80 1.28 -3.85
N THR A 93 -39.00 0.90 -4.27
CA THR A 93 -39.24 -0.35 -4.99
C THR A 93 -38.40 -0.31 -6.27
N ALA A 94 -37.22 -0.93 -6.27
CA ALA A 94 -36.43 -1.12 -7.47
C ALA A 94 -36.81 -2.47 -8.10
N ALA A 95 -37.43 -2.41 -9.26
CA ALA A 95 -37.57 -3.58 -10.13
C ALA A 95 -36.17 -4.08 -10.51
N GLU A 96 -35.88 -5.34 -10.23
CA GLU A 96 -34.66 -6.02 -10.69
C GLU A 96 -34.60 -6.02 -12.23
N PRO A 97 -33.53 -5.52 -12.87
CA PRO A 97 -33.14 -6.05 -14.16
C PRO A 97 -32.28 -7.28 -13.92
N THR A 98 -32.71 -8.42 -14.44
CA THR A 98 -31.91 -9.64 -14.54
C THR A 98 -30.57 -9.31 -15.23
N PRO A 99 -29.41 -9.46 -14.56
CA PRO A 99 -28.14 -9.16 -15.22
C PRO A 99 -27.77 -10.30 -16.16
N ASP A 100 -27.68 -9.97 -17.45
CA ASP A 100 -27.12 -10.80 -18.51
C ASP A 100 -25.63 -11.07 -18.20
N SER A 101 -25.34 -12.32 -17.84
CA SER A 101 -24.13 -12.77 -17.14
C SER A 101 -22.90 -12.96 -18.06
N THR A 102 -22.50 -11.91 -18.78
CA THR A 102 -21.34 -12.03 -19.71
C THR A 102 -20.26 -10.95 -19.54
N LEU A 103 -20.43 -9.99 -18.61
CA LEU A 103 -19.39 -9.01 -18.27
C LEU A 103 -19.13 -9.02 -16.74
N PRO A 104 -17.89 -8.79 -16.28
CA PRO A 104 -17.62 -8.63 -14.85
C PRO A 104 -18.47 -7.46 -14.32
N VAL A 105 -19.28 -7.73 -13.30
CA VAL A 105 -20.18 -6.75 -12.69
C VAL A 105 -19.31 -5.76 -11.91
N LEU A 106 -19.01 -4.63 -12.52
CA LEU A 106 -18.32 -3.54 -11.85
C LEU A 106 -19.33 -2.76 -11.00
N VAL A 107 -19.12 -2.73 -9.69
CA VAL A 107 -20.06 -2.16 -8.69
C VAL A 107 -19.64 -0.74 -8.32
N GLY A 108 -20.59 0.14 -8.00
CA GLY A 108 -20.30 1.49 -7.49
C GLY A 108 -19.81 1.48 -6.04
N PRO A 109 -19.16 2.57 -5.57
CA PRO A 109 -18.75 2.69 -4.19
C PRO A 109 -19.97 2.88 -3.27
N VAL A 110 -19.84 2.40 -2.03
CA VAL A 110 -20.81 2.64 -0.95
C VAL A 110 -20.34 3.79 -0.06
N PRO A 111 -21.25 4.51 0.62
CA PRO A 111 -20.84 5.57 1.55
C PRO A 111 -20.04 4.99 2.72
N LEU A 112 -19.03 5.74 3.17
CA LEU A 112 -18.32 5.47 4.41
C LEU A 112 -19.11 6.03 5.59
N THR A 113 -19.05 5.35 6.73
CA THR A 113 -19.54 5.89 8.00
C THR A 113 -18.59 6.97 8.54
N ALA A 114 -19.04 7.81 9.47
CA ALA A 114 -18.19 8.86 10.05
C ALA A 114 -16.91 8.30 10.73
N THR A 115 -17.00 7.12 11.35
CA THR A 115 -15.83 6.44 11.93
C THR A 115 -14.87 5.96 10.84
N GLU A 116 -15.38 5.44 9.73
CA GLU A 116 -14.56 5.03 8.58
C GLU A 116 -13.92 6.22 7.86
N GLU A 117 -14.61 7.34 7.72
CA GLU A 117 -14.05 8.58 7.17
C GLU A 117 -12.90 9.10 8.03
N CYS A 118 -13.04 9.05 9.36
CA CYS A 118 -11.94 9.39 10.27
C CYS A 118 -10.75 8.44 10.10
N ALA A 119 -11.01 7.12 10.06
CA ALA A 119 -9.96 6.13 9.85
C ALA A 119 -9.27 6.31 8.49
N ALA A 120 -10.04 6.60 7.44
CA ALA A 120 -9.56 6.91 6.11
C ALA A 120 -8.57 8.07 6.13
N GLN A 121 -8.96 9.20 6.72
CA GLN A 121 -8.10 10.40 6.82
C GLN A 121 -6.79 10.09 7.56
N ARG A 122 -6.84 9.28 8.62
CA ARG A 122 -5.64 8.88 9.37
C ARG A 122 -4.71 7.99 8.54
N HIS A 123 -5.25 7.04 7.79
CA HIS A 123 -4.46 6.21 6.88
C HIS A 123 -3.91 7.01 5.70
N GLN A 124 -4.72 7.88 5.08
CA GLN A 124 -4.30 8.80 4.01
C GLN A 124 -3.12 9.66 4.48
N LEU A 125 -3.22 10.29 5.65
CA LEU A 125 -2.14 11.10 6.22
C LEU A 125 -0.89 10.27 6.50
N ARG A 126 -1.05 9.05 7.04
CA ARG A 126 0.07 8.13 7.31
C ARG A 126 0.81 7.78 6.03
N ILE A 127 0.10 7.40 4.97
CA ILE A 127 0.67 6.98 3.69
C ILE A 127 1.30 8.17 2.98
N SER A 128 0.54 9.26 2.76
CA SER A 128 1.04 10.45 2.06
C SER A 128 2.28 11.04 2.72
N ARG A 129 2.33 11.11 4.06
CA ARG A 129 3.51 11.59 4.79
C ARG A 129 4.71 10.66 4.64
N ALA A 130 4.49 9.36 4.65
CA ALA A 130 5.57 8.38 4.56
C ALA A 130 6.17 8.27 3.14
N LEU A 131 5.36 8.52 2.11
CA LEU A 131 5.77 8.44 0.72
C LEU A 131 6.10 9.81 0.11
N SER A 132 5.95 10.90 0.86
CA SER A 132 6.34 12.24 0.44
C SER A 132 7.84 12.32 0.13
N GLY A 133 8.19 12.97 -0.98
CA GLY A 133 9.59 13.14 -1.35
C GLY A 133 10.20 11.89 -2.00
N THR A 134 9.35 10.93 -2.39
CA THR A 134 9.80 9.67 -2.98
C THR A 134 9.07 9.39 -4.26
N ASP A 135 9.80 8.93 -5.26
CA ASP A 135 9.21 8.46 -6.51
C ASP A 135 8.76 7.00 -6.33
N THR A 136 7.55 6.70 -6.80
CA THR A 136 7.00 5.34 -6.87
C THR A 136 6.59 5.01 -8.29
N ALA A 137 7.57 5.01 -9.20
CA ALA A 137 7.38 4.81 -10.64
C ALA A 137 6.78 3.44 -11.02
N THR A 138 6.74 2.49 -10.08
CA THR A 138 6.15 1.18 -10.30
C THR A 138 5.25 0.74 -9.15
N TYR A 139 4.24 -0.08 -9.46
CA TYR A 139 3.42 -0.75 -8.44
C TYR A 139 4.26 -1.60 -7.46
N GLY A 140 5.38 -2.19 -7.91
CA GLY A 140 6.27 -2.95 -7.04
C GLY A 140 6.80 -2.07 -5.91
N GLU A 141 7.24 -0.85 -6.24
CA GLU A 141 7.73 0.12 -5.26
C GLU A 141 6.61 0.63 -4.35
N ILE A 142 5.40 0.90 -4.88
CA ILE A 142 4.23 1.25 -4.06
C ILE A 142 3.95 0.13 -3.05
N ARG A 143 3.87 -1.13 -3.52
CA ARG A 143 3.61 -2.29 -2.67
C ARG A 143 4.67 -2.44 -1.58
N ASP A 144 5.94 -2.33 -1.93
CA ASP A 144 7.04 -2.48 -0.96
C ASP A 144 7.01 -1.39 0.11
N LYS A 145 6.74 -0.14 -0.27
CA LYS A 145 6.59 0.99 0.68
C LYS A 145 5.37 0.83 1.57
N LEU A 146 4.21 0.45 1.02
CA LEU A 146 3.03 0.15 1.83
C LEU A 146 3.29 -1.01 2.79
N THR A 147 3.98 -2.06 2.34
CA THR A 147 4.39 -3.18 3.21
C THR A 147 5.32 -2.71 4.33
N SER A 148 6.24 -1.79 4.06
CA SER A 148 7.12 -1.19 5.08
C SER A 148 6.36 -0.36 6.14
N LEU A 149 5.13 0.06 5.84
CA LEU A 149 4.23 0.75 6.76
C LEU A 149 3.32 -0.19 7.56
N ASN A 150 3.55 -1.51 7.46
CA ASN A 150 2.74 -2.59 8.05
C ASN A 150 1.37 -2.78 7.40
N TYR A 151 1.22 -2.43 6.12
CA TYR A 151 0.08 -2.90 5.34
C TYR A 151 0.41 -4.29 4.73
N PRO A 152 -0.36 -5.34 5.02
CA PRO A 152 -0.06 -6.67 4.53
C PRO A 152 -0.09 -6.74 3.01
N ALA A 153 0.89 -7.40 2.41
CA ALA A 153 0.95 -7.54 0.95
C ALA A 153 -0.28 -8.24 0.35
N ALA A 154 -0.95 -9.10 1.12
CA ALA A 154 -2.18 -9.78 0.72
C ALA A 154 -3.38 -8.83 0.52
N ARG A 155 -3.32 -7.63 1.11
CA ARG A 155 -4.37 -6.59 1.04
C ARG A 155 -4.06 -5.49 0.04
N ILE A 156 -2.90 -5.55 -0.61
CA ILE A 156 -2.45 -4.58 -1.60
C ILE A 156 -2.69 -5.20 -2.97
N HIS A 157 -3.62 -4.62 -3.70
CA HIS A 157 -4.08 -5.09 -5.00
C HIS A 157 -3.58 -4.15 -6.10
N ARG A 158 -3.05 -4.73 -7.18
CA ARG A 158 -2.70 -3.99 -8.38
C ARG A 158 -3.96 -3.62 -9.16
N MET A 159 -4.12 -2.34 -9.48
CA MET A 159 -5.08 -1.91 -10.50
C MET A 159 -4.42 -1.92 -11.89
N PRO A 160 -5.18 -2.15 -12.97
CA PRO A 160 -4.63 -2.04 -14.31
C PRO A 160 -4.15 -0.60 -14.58
N ASP A 161 -2.96 -0.47 -15.16
CA ASP A 161 -2.33 0.83 -15.45
C ASP A 161 -3.01 1.46 -16.69
N PHE A 162 -4.10 2.20 -16.49
CA PHE A 162 -4.86 2.81 -17.60
C PHE A 162 -4.31 4.17 -18.06
N SER A 163 -3.67 4.92 -17.16
CA SER A 163 -3.05 6.24 -17.43
C SER A 163 -1.53 6.19 -17.55
N GLY A 164 -0.90 5.03 -17.32
CA GLY A 164 0.55 4.87 -17.22
C GLY A 164 1.13 5.15 -15.83
N GLU A 165 0.30 5.63 -14.89
CA GLU A 165 0.65 5.76 -13.47
C GLU A 165 0.28 4.47 -12.73
N PRO A 166 1.18 3.93 -11.89
CA PRO A 166 0.86 2.75 -11.10
C PRO A 166 -0.19 3.08 -10.03
N VAL A 167 -1.26 2.28 -10.02
CA VAL A 167 -2.34 2.40 -9.03
C VAL A 167 -2.39 1.12 -8.17
N ALA A 168 -2.42 1.31 -6.85
CA ALA A 168 -2.64 0.24 -5.89
C ALA A 168 -3.94 0.48 -5.10
N ARG A 169 -4.73 -0.57 -4.90
CA ARG A 169 -5.87 -0.54 -3.98
C ARG A 169 -5.56 -1.31 -2.72
N LEU A 170 -5.89 -0.73 -1.58
CA LEU A 170 -5.63 -1.27 -0.26
C LEU A 170 -6.96 -1.61 0.42
N ASP A 171 -7.16 -2.88 0.74
CA ASP A 171 -8.34 -3.36 1.46
C ASP A 171 -8.16 -3.23 2.97
N LEU A 172 -8.91 -2.31 3.59
CA LEU A 172 -8.86 -1.99 5.01
C LEU A 172 -10.10 -2.46 5.78
N ARG A 173 -10.90 -3.38 5.22
CA ARG A 173 -12.12 -3.91 5.85
C ARG A 173 -11.88 -4.78 7.10
N VAL A 174 -10.70 -4.70 7.71
CA VAL A 174 -10.49 -5.30 9.03
C VAL A 174 -10.45 -4.19 10.06
N GLY A 175 -11.46 -4.18 10.91
CA GLY A 175 -11.73 -3.05 11.81
C GLY A 175 -12.58 -1.94 11.16
N ALA A 176 -13.05 -2.15 9.94
CA ALA A 176 -14.00 -1.32 9.21
C ALA A 176 -14.92 -2.20 8.36
N GLU A 177 -16.08 -1.71 7.92
CA GLU A 177 -17.06 -2.49 7.15
C GLU A 177 -16.79 -2.36 5.65
N HIS A 178 -16.53 -1.13 5.20
CA HIS A 178 -16.44 -0.79 3.78
C HIS A 178 -15.10 -0.15 3.39
N LEU A 179 -14.26 0.24 4.35
CA LEU A 179 -13.11 1.10 4.04
C LEU A 179 -12.07 0.44 3.11
N ALA A 180 -11.77 1.14 2.01
CA ALA A 180 -10.66 0.85 1.12
C ALA A 180 -9.99 2.17 0.67
N LEU A 181 -8.72 2.08 0.25
CA LEU A 181 -7.97 3.22 -0.28
C LEU A 181 -7.45 2.93 -1.69
N GLU A 182 -7.43 3.93 -2.54
CA GLU A 182 -6.70 3.96 -3.80
C GLU A 182 -5.45 4.81 -3.62
N VAL A 183 -4.29 4.28 -3.99
CA VAL A 183 -2.98 4.93 -3.91
C VAL A 183 -2.44 5.06 -5.32
N THR A 184 -2.29 6.29 -5.77
CA THR A 184 -1.80 6.64 -7.10
C THR A 184 -0.49 7.40 -6.95
N ASP A 185 0.55 7.00 -7.68
CA ASP A 185 1.79 7.76 -7.75
C ASP A 185 1.52 9.11 -8.41
N ILE A 186 1.91 10.20 -7.75
CA ILE A 186 1.91 11.55 -8.32
C ILE A 186 3.30 12.11 -8.09
N ASP A 187 4.18 11.98 -9.09
CA ASP A 187 5.57 12.48 -9.13
C ASP A 187 6.06 13.13 -7.81
N ASN A 188 7.04 12.49 -7.12
CA ASN A 188 7.55 12.92 -5.81
C ASN A 188 6.57 12.75 -4.62
N GLY A 189 5.54 11.93 -4.78
CA GLY A 189 4.61 11.56 -3.71
C GLY A 189 3.52 10.59 -4.17
N VAL A 190 2.46 10.49 -3.37
CA VAL A 190 1.28 9.70 -3.71
C VAL A 190 0.01 10.45 -3.36
N MET A 191 -1.00 10.27 -4.20
CA MET A 191 -2.37 10.66 -3.96
C MET A 191 -3.06 9.46 -3.33
N VAL A 192 -3.77 9.68 -2.23
CA VAL A 192 -4.47 8.61 -1.51
C VAL A 192 -5.93 8.98 -1.37
N GLU A 193 -6.80 8.26 -2.05
CA GLU A 193 -8.24 8.50 -2.05
C GLU A 193 -8.95 7.38 -1.31
N ALA A 194 -9.98 7.72 -0.56
CA ALA A 194 -10.77 6.75 0.21
C ALA A 194 -12.08 6.46 -0.51
N PHE A 195 -12.52 5.20 -0.43
CA PHE A 195 -13.80 4.79 -0.97
C PHE A 195 -14.38 3.61 -0.16
N GLY A 196 -15.71 3.46 -0.23
CA GLY A 196 -16.39 2.31 0.34
C GLY A 196 -16.49 1.17 -0.68
N ALA A 197 -15.90 0.02 -0.34
CA ALA A 197 -16.08 -1.23 -1.06
C ALA A 197 -17.24 -2.03 -0.45
N PRO A 198 -18.27 -2.43 -1.23
CA PRO A 198 -19.35 -3.26 -0.73
C PRO A 198 -18.83 -4.60 -0.16
N GLU A 199 -19.56 -5.16 0.80
CA GLU A 199 -19.28 -6.50 1.31
C GLU A 199 -19.32 -7.55 0.20
N GLY A 200 -18.39 -8.51 0.24
CA GLY A 200 -18.29 -9.58 -0.75
C GLY A 200 -17.76 -9.16 -2.13
N VAL A 201 -17.54 -7.86 -2.37
CA VAL A 201 -16.95 -7.34 -3.62
C VAL A 201 -15.44 -7.13 -3.44
N SER A 202 -14.65 -7.46 -4.47
CA SER A 202 -13.23 -7.15 -4.47
C SER A 202 -13.03 -5.64 -4.59
N VAL A 203 -12.08 -5.07 -3.83
CA VAL A 203 -11.75 -3.64 -3.95
C VAL A 203 -11.35 -3.27 -5.38
N THR A 204 -10.86 -4.21 -6.19
CA THR A 204 -10.49 -3.99 -7.60
C THR A 204 -11.68 -3.89 -8.56
N GLU A 205 -12.88 -4.30 -8.13
CA GLU A 205 -14.10 -4.32 -8.94
C GLU A 205 -14.97 -3.09 -8.72
N VAL A 206 -14.60 -2.23 -7.76
CA VAL A 206 -15.31 -0.98 -7.45
C VAL A 206 -14.97 0.10 -8.49
N ARG A 207 -15.98 0.73 -9.10
CA ARG A 207 -15.76 1.83 -10.06
C ARG A 207 -15.69 3.15 -9.33
N LEU A 208 -14.50 3.75 -9.29
CA LEU A 208 -14.34 5.13 -8.84
C LEU A 208 -14.52 6.06 -10.03
N GLU A 209 -15.33 7.09 -9.86
CA GLU A 209 -15.41 8.17 -10.83
C GLU A 209 -14.13 9.01 -10.70
N PRO A 210 -13.41 9.28 -11.80
CA PRO A 210 -12.22 10.12 -11.75
C PRO A 210 -12.58 11.50 -11.17
N HIS A 211 -11.89 11.90 -10.11
CA HIS A 211 -11.97 13.28 -9.63
C HIS A 211 -11.29 14.19 -10.66
N LEU A 212 -12.08 14.72 -11.60
CA LEU A 212 -11.64 15.80 -12.45
C LEU A 212 -11.75 17.08 -11.63
N ASP A 213 -10.62 17.67 -11.24
CA ASP A 213 -10.59 19.02 -10.66
C ASP A 213 -11.37 19.95 -11.60
N GLU A 214 -12.44 20.55 -11.08
CA GLU A 214 -13.21 21.55 -11.83
C GLU A 214 -12.25 22.70 -12.17
N PRO A 215 -12.11 23.10 -13.44
CA PRO A 215 -11.17 24.14 -13.80
C PRO A 215 -11.59 25.45 -13.14
N THR A 216 -10.83 25.90 -12.14
CA THR A 216 -10.94 27.26 -11.61
C THR A 216 -10.67 28.23 -12.76
N SER A 217 -11.72 28.91 -13.21
CA SER A 217 -11.68 29.96 -14.25
C SER A 217 -11.33 31.33 -13.67
#